data_AF-A0A956U0W5-F1
#
_entry.id   AF-A0A956U0W5-F1
#
_cell.length_a   1.000
_cell.length_b   1.000
_cell.length_c   1.000
_cell.angle_alpha   90.00
_cell.angle_beta   90.00
_cell.angle_gamma   90.00
#
_symmetry.space_group_name_H-M   'P 1'
#
loop_
_entity.id
_entity.type
_entity.pdbx_description
1 polymer ?
#
loop_
_entity_poly.entity_id
_entity_poly.type
_entity_poly.pdbx_seq_one_letter_code
_entity_poly.pdbx_strand_id
1 'polypeptide(L)'
;MKGSAKPEVIHISDIDEKAASLLLESGRGVIGLRISLADDEGAISVSEFDPDPGADTIPAEGVDFDLSPCQCAGLADGGAGLFVSTPVHTSSAREFFDLMLAGYPALECLISFTGNAWKILVTS
;
A
#
# COMPACT_ATOMS: atom_id res chain seq x y z
N MET A 1 -5.46 -9.28 23.75
CA MET A 1 -5.93 -8.20 22.87
C MET A 1 -4.73 -7.30 22.60
N LYS A 2 -4.03 -7.47 21.48
CA LYS A 2 -3.01 -6.49 21.06
C LYS A 2 -3.81 -5.31 20.49
N GLY A 3 -3.66 -4.15 21.11
CA GLY A 3 -4.33 -2.93 20.66
C GLY A 3 -3.83 -2.55 19.27
N SER A 4 -4.73 -2.11 18.40
CA SER A 4 -4.37 -1.46 17.13
C SER A 4 -3.28 -0.41 17.41
N ALA A 5 -2.14 -0.51 16.75
CA ALA A 5 -1.08 0.48 16.86
C ALA A 5 -1.67 1.88 16.58
N LYS A 6 -1.27 2.88 17.37
CA LYS A 6 -1.73 4.25 17.17
C LYS A 6 -1.28 4.69 15.76
N PRO A 7 -2.15 5.35 14.97
CA PRO A 7 -1.75 5.85 13.67
C PRO A 7 -0.57 6.80 13.79
N GLU A 8 0.44 6.58 12.95
CA GLU A 8 1.59 7.45 12.78
C GLU A 8 1.37 8.32 11.54
N VAL A 9 1.79 9.57 11.59
CA VAL A 9 1.74 10.47 10.42
C VAL A 9 3.14 10.59 9.87
N ILE A 10 3.29 10.28 8.59
CA ILE A 10 4.55 10.38 7.84
C ILE A 10 4.29 11.12 6.52
N HIS A 11 5.35 11.55 5.84
CA HIS A 11 5.22 12.01 4.46
C HIS A 11 5.18 10.79 3.52
N ILE A 12 4.41 10.86 2.43
CA ILE A 12 4.24 9.73 1.50
C ILE A 12 5.56 9.26 0.88
N SER A 13 6.57 10.13 0.78
CA SER A 13 7.92 9.75 0.34
C SER A 13 8.58 8.67 1.20
N ASP A 14 8.14 8.54 2.45
CA ASP A 14 8.78 7.68 3.45
C ASP A 14 8.04 6.33 3.57
N ILE A 15 6.99 6.10 2.78
CA ILE A 15 6.15 4.90 2.91
C ILE A 15 6.90 3.61 2.58
N ASP A 16 7.83 3.64 1.63
CA ASP A 16 8.69 2.49 1.30
C ASP A 16 9.54 2.08 2.52
N GLU A 17 10.17 3.04 3.20
CA GLU A 17 10.96 2.81 4.41
C GLU A 17 10.07 2.35 5.57
N LYS A 18 8.92 3.01 5.77
CA LYS A 18 8.00 2.66 6.84
C LYS A 18 7.47 1.24 6.67
N ALA A 19 6.98 0.87 5.49
CA ALA A 19 6.46 -0.46 5.21
C ALA A 19 7.54 -1.53 5.38
N ALA A 20 8.79 -1.25 5.00
CA ALA A 20 9.91 -2.15 5.19
C ALA A 20 10.21 -2.37 6.68
N SER A 21 10.24 -1.30 7.49
CA SER A 21 10.44 -1.41 8.94
C SER A 21 9.35 -2.26 9.59
N LEU A 22 8.08 -1.99 9.26
CA LEU A 22 6.94 -2.75 9.80
C LEU A 22 6.98 -4.23 9.41
N LEU A 23 7.33 -4.55 8.16
CA LEU A 23 7.50 -5.94 7.74
C LEU A 23 8.59 -6.64 8.55
N LEU A 24 9.76 -6.01 8.72
CA LEU A 24 10.87 -6.56 9.50
C LEU A 24 10.51 -6.74 10.98
N GLU A 25 9.84 -5.76 11.59
CA GLU A 25 9.39 -5.80 12.98
C GLU A 25 8.32 -6.86 13.22
N SER A 26 7.41 -7.06 12.26
CA SER A 26 6.34 -8.05 12.37
C SER A 26 6.86 -9.49 12.42
N GLY A 27 8.01 -9.75 11.78
CA GLY A 27 8.53 -11.09 11.53
C GLY A 27 7.64 -11.96 10.63
N ARG A 28 6.66 -11.35 9.94
CA ARG A 28 5.71 -12.00 9.01
C ARG A 28 6.09 -11.69 7.57
N GLY A 29 5.64 -12.54 6.64
CA GLY A 29 5.79 -12.28 5.20
C GLY A 29 4.81 -11.24 4.66
N VAL A 30 3.74 -10.94 5.40
CA VAL A 30 2.66 -10.00 5.03
C VAL A 30 2.23 -9.20 6.26
N ILE A 31 2.00 -7.90 6.06
CA ILE A 31 1.39 -7.00 7.05
C ILE A 31 0.12 -6.35 6.46
N GLY A 32 -0.82 -5.96 7.32
CA GLY A 32 -1.99 -5.17 6.95
C GLY A 32 -1.77 -3.70 7.33
N LEU A 33 -1.93 -2.78 6.38
CA LEU A 33 -1.86 -1.33 6.63
C LEU A 33 -3.17 -0.63 6.27
N ARG A 34 -3.60 0.27 7.16
CA ARG A 34 -4.53 1.35 6.82
C ARG A 34 -3.72 2.59 6.50
N ILE A 35 -3.99 3.19 5.34
CA ILE A 35 -3.33 4.39 4.87
C ILE A 35 -4.40 5.40 4.48
N SER A 36 -4.31 6.64 4.97
CA SER A 36 -5.24 7.71 4.59
C SER A 36 -4.51 9.04 4.43
N LEU A 37 -5.03 9.92 3.58
CA LEU A 37 -4.54 11.30 3.49
C LEU A 37 -4.72 12.01 4.83
N ALA A 38 -3.66 12.66 5.30
CA ALA A 38 -3.69 13.50 6.50
C ALA A 38 -3.77 14.99 6.14
N ASP A 39 -3.22 15.38 4.99
CA ASP A 39 -3.33 16.71 4.39
C ASP A 39 -3.23 16.64 2.85
N ASP A 40 -3.18 17.80 2.20
CA ASP A 40 -3.00 17.99 0.76
C ASP A 40 -1.52 18.20 0.34
N GLU A 41 -0.58 18.18 1.29
CA GLU A 41 0.86 18.37 1.07
C GLU A 41 1.65 17.05 1.09
N GLY A 42 0.95 15.92 1.06
CA GLY A 42 1.54 14.58 0.96
C GLY A 42 1.75 13.89 2.30
N ALA A 43 1.24 14.42 3.41
CA ALA A 43 1.21 13.68 4.66
C ALA A 43 0.12 12.60 4.62
N ILE A 44 0.47 11.42 5.13
CA ILE A 44 -0.42 10.27 5.25
C ILE A 44 -0.42 9.75 6.68
N SER A 45 -1.56 9.27 7.13
CA SER A 45 -1.67 8.50 8.36
C SER A 45 -1.57 7.01 8.04
N VAL A 46 -0.69 6.31 8.75
CA VAL A 46 -0.42 4.88 8.58
C VAL A 46 -0.66 4.17 9.91
N SER A 47 -1.42 3.07 9.87
CA SER A 47 -1.60 2.19 11.04
C SER A 47 -1.66 0.73 10.63
N GLU A 48 -1.11 -0.15 11.46
CA GLU A 48 -1.18 -1.59 11.23
C GLU A 48 -2.52 -2.17 11.68
N PHE A 49 -2.96 -3.21 10.98
CA PHE A 49 -4.01 -4.11 11.43
C PHE A 49 -3.55 -5.55 11.29
N ASP A 50 -4.12 -6.44 12.10
CA ASP A 50 -3.89 -7.87 11.93
C ASP A 50 -4.72 -8.36 10.73
N PRO A 51 -4.09 -8.77 9.62
CA PRO A 51 -4.82 -9.36 8.51
C PRO A 51 -5.44 -10.71 8.93
N ASP A 52 -6.45 -11.16 8.17
CA ASP A 52 -7.21 -12.37 8.49
C ASP A 52 -6.30 -13.57 8.78
N PRO A 53 -6.68 -14.46 9.73
CA PRO A 53 -5.91 -15.66 10.03
C PRO A 53 -5.78 -16.53 8.78
N GLY A 54 -4.57 -16.65 8.22
CA GLY A 54 -4.28 -17.38 6.98
C GLY A 54 -3.85 -16.49 5.80
N ALA A 55 -3.90 -15.17 5.93
CA ALA A 55 -3.29 -14.23 5.00
C ALA A 55 -1.77 -14.16 5.20
N ASP A 56 -1.08 -15.27 4.95
CA ASP A 56 0.38 -15.37 5.08
C ASP A 56 1.11 -15.03 3.76
N THR A 57 0.35 -14.94 2.66
CA THR A 57 0.88 -14.61 1.33
C THR A 57 -0.13 -13.79 0.54
N ILE A 58 0.36 -12.88 -0.28
CA ILE A 58 -0.41 -12.24 -1.36
C ILE A 58 -0.27 -13.13 -2.61
N PRO A 59 -1.35 -13.40 -3.37
CA PRO A 59 -1.26 -14.20 -4.59
C PRO A 59 -0.16 -13.69 -5.53
N ALA A 60 0.55 -14.61 -6.17
CA ALA A 60 1.67 -14.27 -7.06
C ALA A 60 1.22 -13.76 -8.42
N GLU A 61 0.00 -14.08 -8.85
CA GLU A 61 -0.60 -13.49 -10.04
C GLU A 61 -1.10 -12.08 -9.72
N GLY A 62 -0.75 -11.12 -10.58
CA GLY A 62 -1.03 -9.72 -10.36
C GLY A 62 -0.67 -8.87 -11.57
N VAL A 63 -0.78 -7.56 -11.41
CA VAL A 63 -0.43 -6.57 -12.42
C VAL A 63 0.89 -5.90 -12.03
N ASP A 64 1.81 -5.80 -12.96
CA ASP A 64 3.02 -4.99 -12.78
C ASP A 64 2.65 -3.50 -12.92
N PHE A 65 2.89 -2.75 -11.85
CA PHE A 65 2.77 -1.31 -11.81
C PHE A 65 4.13 -0.71 -12.14
N ASP A 66 4.30 -0.42 -13.43
CA ASP A 66 5.42 0.34 -13.97
C ASP A 66 4.82 1.40 -14.90
N LEU A 67 4.24 2.43 -14.29
CA LEU A 67 3.56 3.47 -15.04
C LEU A 67 4.53 4.58 -15.39
N SER A 68 4.68 4.83 -16.69
CA SER A 68 5.23 6.11 -17.13
C SER A 68 4.30 7.27 -16.70
N PRO A 69 4.83 8.49 -16.51
CA PRO A 69 4.01 9.65 -16.12
C PRO A 69 2.79 9.90 -17.03
N CYS A 70 2.89 9.58 -18.33
CA CYS A 70 1.79 9.68 -19.28
C CYS A 70 0.65 8.68 -19.02
N GLN A 71 0.97 7.49 -18.49
CA GLN A 71 -0.02 6.48 -18.13
C GLN A 71 -0.73 6.84 -16.82
N CYS A 72 -0.03 7.45 -15.85
CA CYS A 72 -0.65 7.97 -14.64
C CYS A 72 -1.70 9.05 -14.95
N ALA A 73 -1.40 9.96 -15.88
CA ALA A 73 -2.33 11.01 -16.29
C ALA A 73 -3.66 10.47 -16.84
N GLY A 74 -3.63 9.32 -17.54
CA GLY A 74 -4.84 8.68 -18.04
C GLY A 74 -5.64 7.90 -16.98
N LEU A 75 -5.05 7.62 -15.81
CA LEU A 75 -5.69 6.88 -14.72
C LEU A 75 -6.30 7.80 -13.65
N ALA A 76 -5.91 9.08 -13.63
CA ALA A 76 -6.51 10.11 -12.77
C ALA A 76 -8.02 10.27 -13.00
N ASP A 77 -8.52 9.90 -14.20
CA ASP A 77 -9.95 9.91 -14.57
C ASP A 77 -10.68 8.60 -14.22
N GLY A 78 -10.32 7.94 -13.11
CA GLY A 78 -11.03 6.75 -12.59
C GLY A 78 -10.43 5.40 -12.95
N GLY A 79 -9.20 5.36 -13.47
CA GLY A 79 -8.49 4.12 -13.79
C GLY A 79 -7.87 3.42 -12.57
N ALA A 80 -7.69 4.11 -11.46
CA ALA A 80 -7.14 3.54 -10.21
C ALA A 80 -7.97 2.37 -9.66
N GLY A 81 -9.27 2.30 -9.98
CA GLY A 81 -10.14 1.19 -9.59
C GLY A 81 -9.71 -0.18 -10.13
N LEU A 82 -8.88 -0.22 -11.19
CA LEU A 82 -8.33 -1.46 -11.74
C LEU A 82 -7.39 -2.20 -10.75
N PHE A 83 -6.86 -1.49 -9.76
CA PHE A 83 -5.93 -2.04 -8.78
C PHE A 83 -6.62 -2.52 -7.49
N VAL A 84 -7.92 -2.26 -7.34
CA VAL A 84 -8.67 -2.72 -6.16
C VAL A 84 -8.88 -4.23 -6.26
N SER A 85 -8.62 -4.94 -5.17
CA SER A 85 -8.74 -6.41 -5.08
C SER A 85 -7.89 -7.21 -6.07
N THR A 86 -6.94 -6.57 -6.75
CA THR A 86 -5.97 -7.22 -7.63
C THR A 86 -4.57 -7.02 -7.04
N PRO A 87 -3.74 -8.08 -6.90
CA PRO A 87 -2.36 -7.92 -6.47
C PRO A 87 -1.58 -7.04 -7.45
N VAL A 88 -0.83 -6.09 -6.91
CA VAL A 88 0.01 -5.16 -7.66
C VAL A 88 1.46 -5.41 -7.29
N HIS A 89 2.33 -5.51 -8.30
CA HIS A 89 3.77 -5.56 -8.12
C HIS A 89 4.38 -4.21 -8.51
N THR A 90 5.16 -3.60 -7.64
CA THR A 90 5.82 -2.32 -7.92
C THR A 90 7.21 -2.26 -7.32
N SER A 91 8.11 -1.51 -7.96
CA SER A 91 9.42 -1.19 -7.39
C SER A 91 9.34 -0.08 -6.32
N SER A 92 8.26 0.71 -6.32
CA SER A 92 8.01 1.79 -5.36
C SER A 92 6.57 1.76 -4.86
N ALA A 93 6.40 1.51 -3.55
CA ALA A 93 5.11 1.62 -2.89
C ALA A 93 4.61 3.07 -2.90
N ARG A 94 5.52 4.05 -2.78
CA ARG A 94 5.21 5.48 -2.87
C ARG A 94 4.42 5.83 -4.12
N GLU A 95 4.92 5.46 -5.30
CA GLU A 95 4.27 5.83 -6.57
C GLU A 95 2.88 5.20 -6.72
N PHE A 96 2.73 3.97 -6.25
CA PHE A 96 1.44 3.30 -6.22
C PHE A 96 0.45 4.02 -5.29
N PHE A 97 0.85 4.31 -4.05
CA PHE A 97 -0.03 4.96 -3.08
C PHE A 97 -0.33 6.40 -3.45
N ASP A 98 0.60 7.13 -4.07
CA ASP A 98 0.37 8.49 -4.56
C ASP A 98 -0.77 8.51 -5.60
N LEU A 99 -0.75 7.58 -6.55
CA LEU A 99 -1.85 7.42 -7.51
C LEU A 99 -3.16 7.00 -6.82
N MET A 100 -3.12 5.99 -5.96
CA MET A 100 -4.33 5.46 -5.34
C MET A 100 -5.00 6.48 -4.41
N LEU A 101 -4.22 7.20 -3.61
CA LEU A 101 -4.74 8.18 -2.65
C LEU A 101 -5.35 9.41 -3.33
N ALA A 102 -4.95 9.71 -4.57
CA ALA A 102 -5.60 10.75 -5.38
C ALA A 102 -7.08 10.41 -5.71
N GLY A 103 -7.43 9.12 -5.82
CA GLY A 103 -8.80 8.66 -6.07
C GLY A 103 -9.53 8.11 -4.84
N TYR A 104 -8.79 7.64 -3.84
CA TYR A 104 -9.30 6.95 -2.66
C TYR A 104 -8.66 7.55 -1.40
N PRO A 105 -9.33 8.43 -0.65
CA PRO A 105 -8.71 9.17 0.45
C PRO A 105 -8.28 8.29 1.64
N ALA A 106 -8.73 7.04 1.67
CA ALA A 106 -8.30 6.01 2.60
C ALA A 106 -8.29 4.64 1.91
N LEU A 107 -7.36 3.79 2.34
CA LEU A 107 -7.12 2.45 1.82
C LEU A 107 -6.81 1.51 2.98
N GLU A 108 -7.35 0.30 2.94
CA GLU A 108 -6.79 -0.86 3.63
C GLU A 108 -6.09 -1.75 2.61
N CYS A 109 -4.89 -2.21 2.95
CA CYS A 109 -4.12 -3.06 2.06
C CYS A 109 -3.29 -4.09 2.81
N LEU A 110 -3.03 -5.19 2.12
CA LEU A 110 -1.98 -6.14 2.49
C LEU A 110 -0.71 -5.78 1.73
N ILE A 111 0.43 -5.82 2.42
CA ILE A 111 1.73 -5.52 1.85
C ILE A 111 2.70 -6.65 2.16
N SER A 112 3.51 -7.01 1.16
CA SER A 112 4.70 -7.85 1.32
C SER A 112 5.83 -7.33 0.42
N PHE A 113 7.05 -7.78 0.68
CA PHE A 113 8.21 -7.49 -0.18
C PHE A 113 8.90 -8.80 -0.57
N THR A 114 8.87 -9.14 -1.86
CA THR A 114 9.48 -10.38 -2.37
C THR A 114 10.08 -10.17 -3.75
N GLY A 115 11.22 -10.80 -4.05
CA GLY A 115 11.82 -10.73 -5.38
C GLY A 115 12.22 -9.32 -5.84
N ASN A 116 12.58 -8.43 -4.89
CA ASN A 116 12.91 -7.02 -5.12
C ASN A 116 11.73 -6.13 -5.57
N ALA A 117 10.49 -6.55 -5.32
CA ALA A 117 9.31 -5.75 -5.56
C ALA A 117 8.37 -5.80 -4.36
N TRP A 118 7.65 -4.70 -4.16
CA TRP A 118 6.47 -4.65 -3.31
C TRP A 118 5.35 -5.44 -3.96
N LYS A 119 4.64 -6.23 -3.16
CA LYS A 119 3.33 -6.75 -3.54
C LYS A 119 2.28 -6.10 -2.65
N ILE A 120 1.30 -5.46 -3.27
CA ILE A 120 0.27 -4.70 -2.59
C ILE A 120 -1.08 -5.22 -3.05
N LEU A 121 -1.97 -5.53 -2.11
CA LEU A 121 -3.36 -5.88 -2.40
C LEU A 121 -4.27 -4.93 -1.63
N VAL A 122 -4.98 -4.06 -2.35
CA VAL A 122 -5.98 -3.17 -1.75
C VAL A 122 -7.24 -3.97 -1.46
N THR A 123 -7.66 -3.97 -0.20
CA THR A 123 -8.80 -4.76 0.31
C THR A 123 -10.04 -3.92 0.57
N SER A 124 -9.92 -2.61 0.83
CA SER A 124 -11.04 -1.67 0.94
C SER A 124 -10.61 -0.23 0.75
#